data_AF-A0A166DM81-F1
#
_entry.id   AF-A0A166DM81-F1
#
_cell.length_a   1.000
_cell.length_b   1.000
_cell.length_c   1.000
_cell.angle_alpha   90.00
_cell.angle_beta   90.00
_cell.angle_gamma   90.00
#
_symmetry.space_group_name_H-M   'P 1'
#
loop_
_entity.id
_entity.type
_entity.pdbx_description
1 polymer ?
#
loop_
_entity_poly.entity_id
_entity_poly.type
_entity_poly.pdbx_seq_one_letter_code
_entity_poly.pdbx_strand_id
1 'polypeptide(L)'
;MVNTVKVETLKTLGKLITTAFALVAGLAWNSAIQAIIKQFLEQGSAVLSMVVYAIVVTIIAVIITVFFGRALGKLGIDLDD
;
A
#
# COMPACT_ATOMS: atom_id res chain seq x y z
N MET A 1 -13.93 14.95 32.88
CA MET A 1 -14.01 15.41 31.48
C MET A 1 -12.72 15.03 30.78
N VAL A 2 -12.78 14.25 29.70
CA VAL A 2 -11.61 13.99 28.85
C VAL A 2 -11.16 15.31 28.22
N ASN A 3 -9.86 15.60 28.22
CA ASN A 3 -9.34 16.81 27.61
C ASN A 3 -9.41 16.67 26.07
N THR A 4 -10.45 17.22 25.46
CA THR A 4 -10.73 17.16 24.03
C THR A 4 -9.54 17.59 23.17
N VAL A 5 -8.77 18.58 23.61
CA VAL A 5 -7.57 19.06 22.88
C VAL A 5 -6.49 17.97 22.82
N LYS A 6 -6.28 17.23 23.92
CA LYS A 6 -5.32 16.12 23.94
C LYS A 6 -5.75 14.99 23.00
N VAL A 7 -7.05 14.68 22.95
CA VAL A 7 -7.59 13.64 22.07
C VAL A 7 -7.42 14.01 20.60
N GLU A 8 -7.79 15.23 20.21
CA GLU A 8 -7.64 15.70 18.82
C GLU A 8 -6.18 15.78 18.38
N THR A 9 -5.28 16.16 19.30
CA THR A 9 -3.83 16.16 19.04
C THR A 9 -3.32 14.74 18.77
N LEU A 10 -3.68 13.76 19.60
CA LEU A 10 -3.29 12.37 19.41
C LEU A 10 -3.87 11.78 18.11
N LYS A 11 -5.12 12.11 17.78
CA LYS A 11 -5.77 11.69 16.53
C LYS A 11 -5.02 12.24 15.31
N THR A 12 -4.64 13.51 15.35
CA THR A 12 -3.90 14.17 14.27
C THR A 12 -2.50 13.59 14.13
N LEU A 13 -1.77 13.41 15.23
CA LEU A 13 -0.45 12.77 15.22
C LEU A 13 -0.52 11.33 14.69
N GLY A 14 -1.53 10.56 15.12
CA GLY A 14 -1.77 9.21 14.59
C GLY A 14 -1.95 9.21 13.07
N LYS A 15 -2.80 10.09 12.54
CA LYS A 15 -2.98 10.24 11.08
C LYS A 15 -1.68 10.58 10.37
N LEU A 16 -0.92 11.55 10.87
CA LEU A 16 0.36 11.98 10.28
C LEU A 16 1.37 10.83 10.25
N ILE A 17 1.53 10.14 11.38
CA ILE A 17 2.44 9.00 11.52
C ILE A 17 2.01 7.87 10.57
N THR A 18 0.75 7.44 10.62
CA THR A 18 0.24 6.37 9.75
C THR A 18 0.39 6.72 8.27
N THR A 19 0.15 7.98 7.88
CA THR A 19 0.34 8.44 6.50
C THR A 19 1.82 8.40 6.08
N ALA A 20 2.72 8.89 6.95
CA ALA A 20 4.15 8.84 6.68
C ALA A 20 4.66 7.40 6.54
N PHE A 21 4.22 6.49 7.41
CA PHE A 21 4.57 5.06 7.31
C PHE A 21 3.96 4.39 6.09
N ALA A 22 2.73 4.73 5.69
CA ALA A 22 2.13 4.23 4.46
C ALA A 22 2.94 4.63 3.22
N LEU A 23 3.45 5.86 3.17
CA LEU A 23 4.33 6.32 2.12
C LEU A 23 5.66 5.54 2.11
N VAL A 24 6.31 5.40 3.26
CA VAL A 24 7.57 4.64 3.40
C VAL A 24 7.36 3.19 2.97
N ALA A 25 6.26 2.56 3.39
CA ALA A 25 5.92 1.20 2.96
C ALA A 25 5.76 1.12 1.44
N GLY A 26 5.00 2.04 0.82
CA GLY A 26 4.84 2.06 -0.64
C GLY A 26 6.18 2.17 -1.40
N LEU A 27 7.08 3.03 -0.92
CA LEU A 27 8.41 3.18 -1.51
C LEU A 27 9.29 1.94 -1.32
N ALA A 28 9.21 1.30 -0.15
CA ALA A 28 9.95 0.07 0.13
C ALA A 28 9.50 -1.09 -0.76
N TRP A 29 8.19 -1.28 -0.92
CA TRP A 29 7.63 -2.32 -1.79
C TRP A 29 7.98 -2.09 -3.27
N ASN A 30 7.92 -0.84 -3.76
CA ASN A 30 8.37 -0.51 -5.12
C ASN A 30 9.83 -0.94 -5.33
N SER A 31 10.73 -0.51 -4.43
CA SER A 31 12.15 -0.84 -4.53
C SER A 31 12.42 -2.34 -4.45
N ALA A 32 11.72 -3.06 -3.56
CA ALA A 32 11.86 -4.50 -3.38
C ALA A 32 11.44 -5.27 -4.64
N ILE A 33 10.29 -4.96 -5.24
CA ILE A 33 9.81 -5.61 -6.46
C ILE A 33 10.81 -5.37 -7.60
N GLN A 34 11.30 -4.14 -7.76
CA GLN A 34 12.32 -3.85 -8.78
C GLN A 34 13.61 -4.64 -8.57
N ALA A 35 14.10 -4.75 -7.33
CA ALA A 35 15.30 -5.51 -7.02
C ALA A 35 15.13 -7.01 -7.30
N ILE A 36 13.98 -7.58 -6.93
CA ILE A 36 13.62 -8.97 -7.24
C ILE A 36 13.62 -9.18 -8.76
N ILE A 37 12.94 -8.30 -9.52
CA ILE A 37 12.88 -8.42 -10.98
C ILE A 37 14.29 -8.34 -11.60
N LYS A 38 15.13 -7.42 -11.14
CA LYS A 38 16.53 -7.30 -11.61
C LYS A 38 17.39 -8.51 -11.27
N GLN A 39 17.10 -9.19 -10.16
CA GLN A 39 17.81 -10.41 -9.77
C GLN A 39 17.45 -11.60 -10.68
N PHE A 40 16.21 -11.67 -11.18
CA PHE A 40 15.70 -12.81 -11.94
C PHE A 40 15.61 -12.60 -13.45
N LEU A 41 15.57 -11.35 -13.94
CA LEU A 41 15.59 -11.03 -15.38
C LEU A 41 16.97 -10.54 -15.81
N GLU A 42 17.46 -11.08 -16.93
CA GLU A 42 18.72 -10.68 -17.54
C GLU A 42 18.71 -9.19 -17.94
N GLN A 43 19.85 -8.52 -17.78
CA GLN A 43 20.01 -7.07 -17.97
C GLN A 43 19.71 -6.56 -19.39
N GLY A 44 19.57 -7.46 -20.38
CA GLY A 44 19.44 -7.11 -21.79
C GLY A 44 18.08 -6.55 -22.22
N SER A 45 17.00 -6.72 -21.43
CA SER A 45 15.66 -6.28 -21.83
C SER A 45 15.02 -5.32 -20.83
N ALA A 46 15.47 -4.07 -20.88
CA ALA A 46 14.92 -2.98 -20.07
C ALA A 46 13.39 -2.87 -20.19
N VAL A 47 12.85 -2.99 -21.41
CA VAL A 47 11.40 -2.92 -21.66
C VAL A 47 10.67 -4.11 -21.03
N LEU A 48 11.18 -5.34 -21.16
CA LEU A 48 10.56 -6.52 -20.56
C LEU A 48 10.52 -6.41 -19.03
N SER A 49 11.59 -5.90 -18.42
CA SER A 49 11.64 -5.68 -16.97
C SER A 49 10.56 -4.69 -16.48
N MET A 50 10.28 -3.64 -17.25
CA MET A 50 9.22 -2.66 -16.95
C MET A 50 7.82 -3.25 -17.12
N VAL A 51 7.61 -4.05 -18.17
CA VAL A 51 6.33 -4.74 -18.41
C VAL A 51 6.04 -5.75 -17.29
N VAL A 52 7.04 -6.54 -16.90
CA VAL A 52 6.91 -7.49 -15.77
C VAL A 52 6.63 -6.75 -14.47
N TYR A 53 7.34 -5.64 -14.20
CA TYR A 53 7.09 -4.80 -13.03
C TYR A 53 5.64 -4.30 -12.99
N ALA A 54 5.13 -3.75 -14.11
CA ALA A 54 3.78 -3.24 -14.20
C ALA A 54 2.74 -4.34 -13.91
N ILE A 55 2.89 -5.52 -14.51
CA ILE A 55 1.99 -6.66 -14.29
C ILE A 55 2.00 -7.10 -12.82
N VAL A 56 3.18 -7.24 -12.22
CA VAL A 56 3.33 -7.67 -10.82
C VAL A 56 2.65 -6.67 -9.87
N VAL A 57 2.90 -5.37 -10.05
CA VAL A 57 2.29 -4.33 -9.21
C VAL A 57 0.78 -4.30 -9.38
N THR A 58 0.25 -4.45 -10.60
CA THR A 58 -1.20 -4.52 -10.84
C THR A 58 -1.83 -5.73 -10.16
N ILE A 59 -1.22 -6.91 -10.25
CA ILE A 59 -1.73 -8.12 -9.58
C ILE A 59 -1.79 -7.90 -8.06
N ILE A 60 -0.72 -7.37 -7.46
CA ILE A 60 -0.66 -7.07 -6.03
C ILE A 60 -1.75 -6.07 -5.65
N ALA A 61 -1.92 -4.99 -6.42
CA ALA A 61 -2.92 -3.96 -6.16
C ALA A 61 -4.36 -4.53 -6.21
N VAL A 62 -4.67 -5.38 -7.20
CA VAL A 62 -5.97 -6.04 -7.31
C VAL A 62 -6.22 -6.98 -6.14
N ILE A 63 -5.23 -7.82 -5.77
CA ILE A 63 -5.34 -8.74 -4.63
C ILE A 63 -5.65 -7.97 -3.34
N ILE A 64 -4.88 -6.91 -3.07
CA ILE A 64 -5.08 -6.08 -1.88
C ILE A 64 -6.47 -5.46 -1.92
N THR A 65 -6.86 -4.81 -3.02
CA THR A 65 -8.16 -4.12 -3.14
C THR A 65 -9.34 -5.08 -2.95
N VAL A 66 -9.30 -6.27 -3.56
CA VAL A 66 -10.33 -7.30 -3.40
C VAL A 66 -10.37 -7.85 -1.98
N PHE A 67 -9.21 -8.09 -1.36
CA PHE A 67 -9.14 -8.57 0.02
C PHE A 67 -9.75 -7.56 1.00
N PHE A 68 -9.39 -6.28 0.87
CA PHE A 68 -9.95 -5.19 1.67
C PHE A 68 -11.47 -5.05 1.47
N GLY A 69 -11.93 -5.03 0.21
CA GLY A 69 -13.37 -4.96 -0.09
C GLY A 69 -14.15 -6.13 0.51
N ARG A 70 -13.62 -7.37 0.42
CA ARG A 70 -14.25 -8.54 1.04
C ARG A 70 -14.22 -8.51 2.57
N ALA A 71 -13.14 -8.00 3.17
CA ALA A 71 -13.03 -7.90 4.62
C ALA A 71 -14.06 -6.91 5.20
N LEU A 72 -14.27 -5.78 4.52
CA LEU A 72 -15.26 -4.77 4.91
C LEU A 72 -16.70 -5.27 4.74
N GLY A 73 -17.00 -5.92 3.61
CA GLY A 73 -18.32 -6.52 3.39
C GLY A 73 -18.68 -7.60 4.41
N LYS A 74 -17.70 -8.36 4.92
CA LYS A 74 -17.93 -9.33 6.02
C LYS A 74 -18.28 -8.68 7.36
N LEU A 75 -17.88 -7.42 7.56
CA LEU A 75 -18.17 -6.67 8.78
C LEU A 75 -19.49 -5.88 8.68
N GLY A 76 -20.21 -5.97 7.54
CA GLY A 76 -21.44 -5.20 7.30
C GLY A 76 -21.19 -3.69 7.22
N ILE A 77 -19.96 -3.28 6.92
CA ILE A 77 -19.58 -1.89 6.73
C ILE A 77 -19.61 -1.63 5.23
N ASP A 78 -20.68 -1.00 4.75
CA ASP A 78 -20.72 -0.46 3.40
C ASP A 78 -19.83 0.79 3.34
N LEU A 79 -19.03 0.90 2.29
CA LEU A 79 -18.07 1.99 2.10
C LEU A 79 -18.72 3.30 1.60
N ASP A 80 -20.05 3.37 1.62
CA ASP A 80 -20.85 4.46 1.04
C ASP A 80 -21.22 5.55 2.06
N ASP A 81 -20.68 5.51 3.29
CA ASP A 81 -20.84 6.53 4.34
C ASP A 81 -19.72 7.59 4.35
#